data_AF-A0A089IF79-F1
#
_entry.id   AF-A0A089IF79-F1
#
_cell.length_a   1.000
_cell.length_b   1.000
_cell.length_c   1.000
_cell.angle_alpha   90.00
_cell.angle_beta   90.00
_cell.angle_gamma   90.00
#
_symmetry.space_group_name_H-M   'P 1'
#
loop_
_entity.id
_entity.type
_entity.pdbx_description
1 polymer ?
#
loop_
_entity_poly.entity_id
_entity_poly.type
_entity_poly.pdbx_seq_one_letter_code
_entity_poly.pdbx_strand_id
1 'polypeptide(L)'
;MDNHWMNQLTLWHEADEYQQIVDSIMEVPAQERDYAVIGHLARALNNLERYEEALEQLLAIAGQGANDPLWHFRAGYSYYYLKQYEEAARAFKKADELDPGDQDTLMLLNWSVRGAEKQKREQKRFAAAQMAKEQSGDSSFFEPADFSDFWENSDYALKEYVSEPPTEEMIASVEQELGYKLPASYIELMKLQNGGIPQNTCFPTGEATSWAEDHIAISSIMGIGREKSYSLCGDLGSRFMIEEWGYPDIGVVICDCPSAGHDVVMLDYRLCGREGEPAVIHVDQEGDYEITFLAGSFEAFIRGLVNDEEYDYDVSEDDGDEGLTQEAIEEGDQLKPFILVEQDNGGMSVILNAGSYKAELFQTREDEGFEGSGYDWASLASVFLEEKMPELADSIHFDPEADMFCAYSSNREAVQSFAAGFKAACEDDALIRDLFSRAELD
;
A
#
# COMPACT_ATOMS: atom_id res chain seq x y z
N MET A 1 41.95 -9.97 -24.78
CA MET A 1 41.28 -8.82 -25.43
C MET A 1 42.12 -7.57 -25.27
N ASP A 2 41.83 -6.51 -26.02
CA ASP A 2 42.55 -5.24 -25.95
C ASP A 2 42.25 -4.51 -24.63
N ASN A 3 43.28 -4.10 -23.89
CA ASN A 3 43.14 -3.32 -22.65
C ASN A 3 42.40 -1.99 -22.88
N HIS A 4 42.45 -1.44 -24.08
CA HIS A 4 41.72 -0.22 -24.42
C HIS A 4 40.20 -0.45 -24.40
N TRP A 5 39.73 -1.59 -24.91
CA TRP A 5 38.30 -1.91 -24.94
C TRP A 5 37.74 -2.11 -23.53
N MET A 6 38.44 -2.85 -22.65
CA MET A 6 38.01 -3.03 -21.26
C MET A 6 37.91 -1.70 -20.48
N ASN A 7 38.84 -0.78 -20.73
CA ASN A 7 38.76 0.56 -20.16
C ASN A 7 37.54 1.33 -20.69
N GLN A 8 37.22 1.18 -21.98
CA GLN A 8 36.03 1.81 -22.57
C GLN A 8 34.75 1.30 -21.92
N LEU A 9 34.63 -0.01 -21.65
CA LEU A 9 33.48 -0.57 -20.92
C LEU A 9 33.32 0.02 -19.52
N THR A 10 34.44 0.39 -18.88
CA THR A 10 34.42 1.04 -17.55
C THR A 10 33.96 2.49 -17.67
N LEU A 11 34.44 3.24 -18.66
CA LEU A 11 34.01 4.62 -18.91
C LEU A 11 32.52 4.71 -19.24
N TRP A 12 32.00 3.77 -20.05
CA TRP A 12 30.58 3.70 -20.33
C TRP A 12 29.76 3.41 -19.08
N HIS A 13 30.27 2.58 -18.18
CA HIS A 13 29.58 2.31 -16.92
C HIS A 13 29.54 3.55 -16.02
N GLU A 14 30.65 4.29 -15.91
CA GLU A 14 30.70 5.55 -15.15
C GLU A 14 29.83 6.66 -15.75
N ALA A 15 29.45 6.54 -17.02
CA ALA A 15 28.55 7.46 -17.73
C ALA A 15 27.11 6.95 -17.83
N ASP A 16 26.75 5.87 -17.12
CA ASP A 16 25.44 5.20 -17.18
C ASP A 16 25.04 4.73 -18.60
N GLU A 17 26.00 4.57 -19.51
CA GLU A 17 25.80 4.10 -20.89
C GLU A 17 25.74 2.56 -20.95
N TYR A 18 24.92 1.94 -20.08
CA TYR A 18 24.86 0.50 -19.89
C TYR A 18 24.46 -0.27 -21.16
N GLN A 19 23.54 0.29 -21.96
CA GLN A 19 23.14 -0.34 -23.21
C GLN A 19 24.31 -0.44 -24.21
N GLN A 20 25.21 0.55 -24.24
CA GLN A 20 26.40 0.48 -25.11
C GLN A 20 27.37 -0.63 -24.68
N ILE A 21 27.51 -0.88 -23.37
CA ILE A 21 28.29 -2.00 -22.84
C ILE A 21 27.68 -3.32 -23.33
N VAL A 22 26.36 -3.47 -23.19
CA VAL A 22 25.64 -4.68 -23.62
C VAL A 22 25.82 -4.88 -25.12
N ASP A 23 25.53 -3.87 -25.94
CA ASP A 23 25.63 -3.96 -27.40
C ASP A 23 27.05 -4.33 -27.84
N SER A 24 28.06 -3.65 -27.29
CA SER A 24 29.47 -3.90 -27.62
C SER A 24 29.93 -5.31 -27.24
N ILE A 25 29.53 -5.81 -26.07
CA ILE A 25 29.89 -7.17 -25.65
C ILE A 25 29.11 -8.21 -26.46
N MET A 26 27.87 -7.92 -26.84
CA MET A 26 27.03 -8.86 -27.59
C MET A 26 27.54 -9.14 -29.00
N GLU A 27 28.34 -8.24 -29.59
CA GLU A 27 29.09 -8.48 -30.84
C GLU A 27 30.18 -9.56 -30.71
N VAL A 28 30.71 -9.77 -29.50
CA VAL A 28 31.70 -10.83 -29.23
C VAL A 28 30.96 -12.18 -29.18
N PRO A 29 31.40 -13.21 -29.94
CA PRO A 29 30.79 -14.55 -29.87
C PRO A 29 30.78 -15.09 -28.44
N ALA A 30 29.68 -15.71 -28.02
CA ALA A 30 29.50 -16.18 -26.64
C ALA A 30 30.63 -17.11 -26.15
N GLN A 31 31.22 -17.94 -27.03
CA GLN A 31 32.32 -18.84 -26.68
C GLN A 31 33.67 -18.11 -26.49
N GLU A 32 33.77 -16.87 -26.94
CA GLU A 32 34.98 -16.04 -26.84
C GLU A 32 34.92 -15.06 -25.67
N ARG A 33 33.76 -14.93 -25.01
CA ARG A 33 33.60 -14.08 -23.82
C ARG A 33 34.23 -14.76 -22.62
N ASP A 34 35.27 -14.14 -22.08
CA ASP A 34 35.91 -14.61 -20.85
C ASP A 34 35.17 -14.12 -19.60
N TYR A 35 35.68 -14.53 -18.44
CA TYR A 35 35.12 -14.18 -17.13
C TYR A 35 34.95 -12.67 -16.93
N ALA A 36 35.95 -11.87 -17.33
CA ALA A 36 35.93 -10.43 -17.12
C ALA A 36 34.84 -9.78 -17.98
N VAL A 37 34.75 -10.16 -19.26
CA VAL A 37 33.71 -9.66 -20.18
C VAL A 37 32.32 -10.00 -19.68
N ILE A 38 32.11 -11.25 -19.24
CA ILE A 38 30.82 -11.67 -18.70
C ILE A 38 30.48 -10.91 -17.42
N GLY A 39 31.47 -10.62 -16.57
CA GLY A 39 31.29 -9.78 -15.39
C GLY A 39 30.81 -8.36 -15.71
N HIS A 40 31.38 -7.72 -16.74
CA HIS A 40 30.93 -6.41 -17.22
C HIS A 40 29.52 -6.46 -17.83
N LEU A 41 29.23 -7.49 -18.61
CA LEU A 41 27.92 -7.70 -19.22
C LEU A 41 26.83 -7.86 -18.15
N ALA A 42 27.05 -8.75 -17.18
CA ALA A 42 26.09 -8.98 -16.10
C ALA A 42 25.86 -7.72 -15.26
N ARG A 43 26.91 -6.94 -14.97
CA ARG A 43 26.78 -5.65 -14.28
C ARG A 43 25.92 -4.69 -15.08
N ALA A 44 26.15 -4.55 -16.39
CA ALA A 44 25.36 -3.67 -17.23
C ALA A 44 23.90 -4.12 -17.35
N LEU A 45 23.65 -5.43 -17.49
CA LEU A 45 22.31 -6.00 -17.53
C LEU A 45 21.53 -5.76 -16.23
N ASN A 46 22.17 -5.92 -15.07
CA ASN A 46 21.55 -5.59 -13.77
C ASN A 46 21.16 -4.11 -13.66
N ASN A 47 22.01 -3.18 -14.15
CA ASN A 47 21.68 -1.75 -14.15
C ASN A 47 20.61 -1.37 -15.19
N LEU A 48 20.35 -2.23 -16.17
CA LEU A 48 19.23 -2.10 -17.11
C LEU A 48 17.99 -2.89 -16.66
N GLU A 49 17.99 -3.40 -15.42
CA GLU A 49 16.91 -4.21 -14.85
C GLU A 49 16.61 -5.51 -15.62
N ARG A 50 17.57 -5.99 -16.42
CA ARG A 50 17.49 -7.23 -17.19
C ARG A 50 18.04 -8.39 -16.36
N TYR A 51 17.40 -8.64 -15.22
CA TYR A 51 17.92 -9.51 -14.16
C TYR A 51 18.01 -10.98 -14.57
N GLU A 52 17.05 -11.52 -15.31
CA GLU A 52 17.08 -12.90 -15.81
C GLU A 52 18.27 -13.12 -16.73
N GLU A 53 18.51 -12.19 -17.67
CA GLU A 53 19.63 -12.27 -18.60
C GLU A 53 20.97 -12.14 -17.85
N ALA A 54 21.06 -11.20 -16.90
CA ALA A 54 22.24 -11.04 -16.07
C ALA A 54 22.57 -12.34 -15.31
N LEU A 55 21.55 -12.95 -14.69
CA LEU A 55 21.70 -14.19 -13.94
C LEU A 55 22.09 -15.36 -14.85
N GLU A 56 21.51 -15.49 -16.04
CA GLU A 56 21.90 -16.51 -17.02
C GLU A 56 23.40 -16.40 -17.36
N GLN A 57 23.88 -15.19 -17.65
CA GLN A 57 25.30 -14.95 -17.95
C GLN A 57 26.20 -15.30 -16.75
N LEU A 58 25.80 -14.93 -15.53
CA LEU A 58 26.56 -15.21 -14.31
C LEU A 58 26.65 -16.70 -14.01
N LEU A 59 25.54 -17.43 -14.15
CA LEU A 59 25.48 -18.87 -13.88
C LEU A 59 26.35 -19.67 -14.85
N ALA A 60 26.51 -19.22 -16.10
CA ALA A 60 27.42 -19.85 -17.07
C ALA A 60 28.90 -19.83 -16.62
N ILE A 61 29.28 -18.91 -15.75
CA ILE A 61 30.64 -18.76 -15.21
C ILE A 61 30.75 -19.02 -13.71
N ALA A 62 29.72 -19.60 -13.08
CA ALA A 62 29.66 -19.79 -11.62
C ALA A 62 30.90 -20.53 -11.05
N GLY A 63 31.43 -21.51 -11.78
CA GLY A 63 32.64 -22.22 -11.37
C GLY A 63 33.89 -21.35 -11.27
N GLN A 64 34.00 -20.32 -12.12
CA GLN A 64 35.11 -19.35 -12.09
C GLN A 64 34.91 -18.30 -11.00
N GLY A 65 33.65 -17.90 -10.76
CA GLY A 65 33.28 -16.89 -9.76
C GLY A 65 33.18 -17.37 -8.32
N ALA A 66 33.44 -18.65 -8.05
CA ALA A 66 33.22 -19.24 -6.73
C ALA A 66 33.92 -18.51 -5.56
N ASN A 67 35.07 -17.88 -5.82
CA ASN A 67 35.85 -17.10 -4.85
C ASN A 67 35.93 -15.60 -5.19
N ASP A 68 35.03 -15.08 -6.04
CA ASP A 68 34.96 -13.65 -6.36
C ASP A 68 33.76 -13.02 -5.63
N PRO A 69 33.97 -12.09 -4.68
CA PRO A 69 32.87 -11.42 -3.97
C PRO A 69 31.95 -10.65 -4.93
N LEU A 70 32.48 -10.02 -5.98
CA LEU A 70 31.69 -9.24 -6.95
C LEU A 70 30.78 -10.13 -7.80
N TRP A 71 31.20 -11.35 -8.10
CA TRP A 71 30.33 -12.31 -8.78
C TRP A 71 29.15 -12.70 -7.89
N HIS A 72 29.41 -13.01 -6.62
CA HIS A 72 28.36 -13.34 -5.66
C HIS A 72 27.41 -12.15 -5.43
N PHE A 73 27.94 -10.94 -5.31
CA PHE A 73 27.14 -9.72 -5.19
C PHE A 73 26.23 -9.54 -6.41
N ARG A 74 26.77 -9.62 -7.63
CA ARG A 74 25.98 -9.44 -8.87
C ARG A 74 24.91 -10.52 -9.04
N ALA A 75 25.22 -11.77 -8.70
CA ALA A 75 24.24 -12.85 -8.74
C ALA A 75 23.16 -12.66 -7.67
N GLY A 76 23.55 -12.28 -6.45
CA GLY A 76 22.64 -11.95 -5.37
C GLY A 76 21.70 -10.80 -5.74
N TYR A 77 22.22 -9.76 -6.39
CA TYR A 77 21.44 -8.62 -6.89
C TYR A 77 20.39 -9.09 -7.90
N SER A 78 20.78 -9.88 -8.90
CA SER A 78 19.81 -10.45 -9.85
C SER A 78 18.76 -11.31 -9.14
N TYR A 79 19.16 -12.20 -8.23
CA TYR A 79 18.23 -13.03 -7.47
C TYR A 79 17.24 -12.20 -6.63
N TYR A 80 17.70 -11.12 -6.02
CA TYR A 80 16.87 -10.25 -5.17
C TYR A 80 15.75 -9.59 -5.96
N TYR A 81 16.06 -8.94 -7.09
CA TYR A 81 15.06 -8.29 -7.92
C TYR A 81 14.14 -9.29 -8.65
N LEU A 82 14.59 -10.53 -8.84
CA LEU A 82 13.76 -11.66 -9.27
C LEU A 82 12.89 -12.24 -8.13
N LYS A 83 12.91 -11.63 -6.94
CA LYS A 83 12.17 -12.07 -5.73
C LYS A 83 12.56 -13.49 -5.27
N GLN A 84 13.74 -13.98 -5.69
CA GLN A 84 14.34 -15.25 -5.28
C GLN A 84 15.22 -15.03 -4.04
N TYR A 85 14.58 -14.65 -2.95
CA TYR A 85 15.25 -14.10 -1.78
C TYR A 85 16.16 -15.09 -1.04
N GLU A 86 15.82 -16.39 -1.04
CA GLU A 86 16.67 -17.40 -0.38
C GLU A 86 18.02 -17.56 -1.10
N GLU A 87 17.99 -17.59 -2.43
CA GLU A 87 19.15 -17.61 -3.32
C GLU A 87 19.96 -16.32 -3.19
N ALA A 88 19.28 -15.17 -3.16
CA ALA A 88 19.89 -13.86 -2.95
C ALA A 88 20.64 -13.80 -1.61
N ALA A 89 19.99 -14.21 -0.51
CA ALA A 89 20.60 -14.25 0.81
C ALA A 89 21.83 -15.17 0.85
N ARG A 90 21.76 -16.35 0.21
CA ARG A 90 22.92 -17.25 0.09
C ARG A 90 24.09 -16.59 -0.66
N ALA A 91 23.80 -15.89 -1.76
CA ALA A 91 24.81 -15.22 -2.57
C ALA A 91 25.44 -14.03 -1.83
N PHE A 92 24.65 -13.13 -1.25
CA PHE A 92 25.17 -11.99 -0.49
C PHE A 92 25.94 -12.41 0.75
N LYS A 93 25.48 -13.44 1.46
CA LYS A 93 26.26 -14.03 2.56
C LYS A 93 27.62 -14.51 2.07
N LYS A 94 27.68 -15.11 0.87
CA LYS A 94 28.95 -15.57 0.32
C LYS A 94 29.86 -14.42 -0.11
N ALA A 95 29.28 -13.32 -0.60
CA ALA A 95 30.02 -12.09 -0.89
C ALA A 95 30.64 -11.50 0.39
N ASP A 96 29.86 -11.35 1.47
CA ASP A 96 30.34 -10.86 2.77
C ASP A 96 31.40 -11.77 3.40
N GLU A 97 31.28 -13.10 3.25
CA GLU A 97 32.32 -14.04 3.70
C GLU A 97 33.67 -13.83 2.98
N LEU A 98 33.65 -13.39 1.71
CA LEU A 98 34.83 -13.20 0.87
C LEU A 98 35.41 -11.78 0.99
N ASP A 99 34.55 -10.77 1.17
CA ASP A 99 34.92 -9.36 1.37
C ASP A 99 34.03 -8.74 2.47
N PRO A 100 34.40 -8.90 3.74
CA PRO A 100 33.55 -8.48 4.86
C PRO A 100 33.46 -6.96 5.01
N GLY A 101 32.28 -6.47 5.39
CA GLY A 101 32.09 -5.07 5.80
C GLY A 101 31.70 -4.12 4.65
N ASP A 102 31.38 -4.65 3.48
CA ASP A 102 30.70 -3.90 2.43
C ASP A 102 29.25 -3.59 2.83
N GLN A 103 28.91 -2.29 2.93
CA GLN A 103 27.62 -1.85 3.47
C GLN A 103 26.44 -2.25 2.57
N ASP A 104 26.63 -2.18 1.25
CA ASP A 104 25.59 -2.54 0.27
C ASP A 104 25.27 -4.03 0.34
N THR A 105 26.31 -4.89 0.43
CA THR A 105 26.15 -6.34 0.59
C THR A 105 25.39 -6.67 1.87
N LEU A 106 25.71 -6.03 3.00
CA LEU A 106 25.04 -6.28 4.27
C LEU A 106 23.57 -5.82 4.26
N MET A 107 23.29 -4.67 3.65
CA MET A 107 21.94 -4.16 3.47
C MET A 107 21.08 -5.13 2.63
N LEU A 108 21.57 -5.51 1.45
CA LEU A 108 20.87 -6.43 0.55
C LEU A 108 20.74 -7.84 1.14
N LEU A 109 21.72 -8.30 1.91
CA LEU A 109 21.63 -9.55 2.67
C LEU A 109 20.48 -9.50 3.68
N ASN A 110 20.39 -8.43 4.47
CA ASN A 110 19.31 -8.27 5.46
C ASN A 110 17.93 -8.24 4.79
N TRP A 111 17.77 -7.46 3.72
CA TRP A 111 16.52 -7.42 2.95
C TRP A 111 16.17 -8.78 2.35
N SER A 112 17.15 -9.49 1.80
CA SER A 112 16.96 -10.84 1.26
C SER A 112 16.56 -11.85 2.34
N VAL A 113 17.14 -11.78 3.54
CA VAL A 113 16.76 -12.66 4.66
C VAL A 113 15.32 -12.39 5.09
N ARG A 114 14.96 -11.12 5.29
CA ARG A 114 13.59 -10.72 5.66
C ARG A 114 12.57 -11.17 4.61
N GLY A 115 12.86 -10.93 3.32
CA GLY A 115 12.02 -11.36 2.21
C GLY A 115 11.83 -12.88 2.17
N ALA A 116 12.89 -13.66 2.38
CA ALA A 116 12.81 -15.12 2.41
C ALA A 116 12.01 -15.64 3.61
N GLU A 117 12.17 -15.03 4.80
CA GLU A 117 11.40 -15.36 5.99
C GLU A 117 9.90 -15.08 5.79
N LYS A 118 9.58 -13.94 5.18
CA LYS A 118 8.21 -13.55 4.83
C LYS A 118 7.56 -14.54 3.86
N GLN A 119 8.20 -14.82 2.73
CA GLN A 119 7.71 -15.82 1.76
C GLN A 119 7.46 -17.18 2.40
N LYS A 120 8.36 -17.62 3.29
CA LYS A 120 8.21 -18.90 4.01
C LYS A 120 7.03 -18.90 4.99
N ARG A 121 6.77 -17.77 5.65
CA ARG A 121 5.64 -17.62 6.56
C ARG A 121 4.32 -17.63 5.80
N GLU A 122 4.23 -16.88 4.70
CA GLU A 122 3.08 -16.90 3.80
C GLU A 122 2.79 -18.33 3.31
N GLN A 123 3.80 -19.03 2.77
CA GLN A 123 3.64 -20.42 2.32
C GLN A 123 3.11 -21.35 3.42
N LYS A 124 3.57 -21.18 4.67
CA LYS A 124 3.04 -21.95 5.81
C LYS A 124 1.58 -21.63 6.10
N ARG A 125 1.19 -20.36 6.06
CA ARG A 125 -0.21 -19.93 6.31
C ARG A 125 -1.13 -20.49 5.23
N PHE A 126 -0.73 -20.40 3.96
CA PHE A 126 -1.44 -21.03 2.86
C PHE A 126 -1.55 -22.56 3.02
N ALA A 127 -0.47 -23.24 3.39
CA ALA A 127 -0.51 -24.68 3.63
C ALA A 127 -1.42 -25.05 4.82
N ALA A 128 -1.40 -24.25 5.89
CA ALA A 128 -2.27 -24.44 7.05
C ALA A 128 -3.75 -24.24 6.69
N ALA A 129 -4.07 -23.22 5.89
CA ALA A 129 -5.42 -22.97 5.40
C ALA A 129 -5.95 -24.14 4.55
N GLN A 130 -5.11 -24.69 3.66
CA GLN A 130 -5.46 -25.89 2.89
C GLN A 130 -5.71 -27.09 3.80
N MET A 131 -4.83 -27.34 4.77
CA MET A 131 -5.00 -28.45 5.72
C MET A 131 -6.26 -28.30 6.57
N ALA A 132 -6.59 -27.08 7.01
CA ALA A 132 -7.81 -26.82 7.78
C ALA A 132 -9.07 -27.13 6.95
N LYS A 133 -9.09 -26.75 5.67
CA LYS A 133 -10.17 -27.04 4.72
C LYS A 133 -10.35 -28.54 4.46
N GLU A 134 -9.25 -29.28 4.35
CA GLU A 134 -9.28 -30.75 4.21
C GLU A 134 -9.84 -31.43 5.46
N GLN A 135 -9.60 -30.86 6.65
CA GLN A 135 -10.02 -31.42 7.94
C GLN A 135 -11.45 -31.04 8.33
N SER A 136 -11.91 -29.83 8.02
CA SER A 136 -13.24 -29.35 8.39
C SER A 136 -14.35 -30.09 7.64
N GLY A 137 -14.04 -30.68 6.48
CA GLY A 137 -15.06 -31.13 5.55
C GLY A 137 -15.97 -29.96 5.13
N ASP A 138 -16.79 -30.19 4.12
CA ASP A 138 -17.68 -29.17 3.53
C ASP A 138 -18.89 -28.82 4.45
N SER A 139 -18.71 -28.79 5.78
CA SER A 139 -19.81 -28.85 6.76
C SER A 139 -19.96 -27.66 7.71
N SER A 140 -19.21 -26.57 7.51
CA SER A 140 -19.60 -25.28 8.08
C SER A 140 -20.80 -24.77 7.28
N PHE A 141 -22.00 -24.88 7.82
CA PHE A 141 -23.16 -24.26 7.20
C PHE A 141 -23.05 -22.75 7.46
N PHE A 142 -22.83 -21.97 6.40
CA PHE A 142 -22.95 -20.52 6.48
C PHE A 142 -24.41 -20.18 6.78
N GLU A 143 -24.73 -19.81 8.01
CA GLU A 143 -26.11 -19.46 8.40
C GLU A 143 -26.30 -17.94 8.29
N PRO A 144 -27.12 -17.44 7.34
CA PRO A 144 -27.31 -16.00 7.14
C PRO A 144 -27.85 -15.26 8.37
N ALA A 145 -28.52 -15.98 9.28
CA ALA A 145 -29.06 -15.42 10.52
C ALA A 145 -27.97 -14.87 11.46
N ASP A 146 -26.75 -15.44 11.40
CA ASP A 146 -25.60 -14.98 12.19
C ASP A 146 -25.17 -13.54 11.82
N PHE A 147 -25.54 -13.08 10.62
CA PHE A 147 -25.09 -11.81 10.04
C PHE A 147 -26.21 -10.76 9.96
N SER A 148 -27.27 -10.91 10.74
CA SER A 148 -28.41 -9.99 10.73
C SER A 148 -28.07 -8.55 11.17
N ASP A 149 -27.09 -8.39 12.08
CA ASP A 149 -26.56 -7.11 12.54
C ASP A 149 -25.16 -6.81 11.95
N PHE A 150 -24.78 -7.44 10.83
CA PHE A 150 -23.43 -7.33 10.27
C PHE A 150 -23.17 -5.97 9.59
N TRP A 151 -24.19 -5.38 8.97
CA TRP A 151 -24.06 -4.16 8.18
C TRP A 151 -24.33 -2.90 8.99
N GLU A 152 -23.58 -1.85 8.70
CA GLU A 152 -23.90 -0.49 9.10
C GLU A 152 -25.16 -0.03 8.36
N ASN A 153 -26.08 0.59 9.11
CA ASN A 153 -27.35 1.08 8.58
C ASN A 153 -27.36 2.61 8.54
N SER A 154 -26.59 3.18 7.61
CA SER A 154 -26.58 4.61 7.31
C SER A 154 -27.13 4.91 5.92
N ASP A 155 -27.74 6.10 5.76
CA ASP A 155 -28.26 6.55 4.46
C ASP A 155 -27.17 6.60 3.39
N TYR A 156 -25.94 6.90 3.81
CA TYR A 156 -24.75 6.87 2.94
C TYR A 156 -24.44 5.45 2.48
N ALA A 157 -24.30 4.48 3.39
CA ALA A 157 -24.02 3.09 3.05
C ALA A 157 -25.05 2.52 2.07
N LEU A 158 -26.34 2.75 2.36
CA LEU A 158 -27.45 2.31 1.52
C LEU A 158 -27.43 2.94 0.12
N LYS A 159 -27.05 4.22 0.02
CA LYS A 159 -27.04 4.95 -1.25
C LYS A 159 -25.84 4.58 -2.12
N GLU A 160 -24.65 4.46 -1.55
CA GLU A 160 -23.40 4.30 -2.32
C GLU A 160 -23.05 2.84 -2.60
N TYR A 161 -23.29 1.93 -1.66
CA TYR A 161 -22.77 0.55 -1.74
C TYR A 161 -23.85 -0.52 -1.92
N VAL A 162 -25.04 -0.32 -1.37
CA VAL A 162 -26.08 -1.36 -1.36
C VAL A 162 -26.82 -1.41 -2.70
N SER A 163 -26.81 -2.59 -3.32
CA SER A 163 -27.57 -2.92 -4.53
C SER A 163 -28.77 -3.82 -4.21
N GLU A 164 -29.66 -3.99 -5.20
CA GLU A 164 -30.70 -5.03 -5.12
C GLU A 164 -30.06 -6.43 -4.96
N PRO A 165 -30.73 -7.37 -4.25
CA PRO A 165 -30.22 -8.73 -4.11
C PRO A 165 -29.90 -9.39 -5.45
N PRO A 166 -28.75 -10.05 -5.59
CA PRO A 166 -28.29 -10.54 -6.88
C PRO A 166 -29.12 -11.75 -7.32
N THR A 167 -29.53 -11.74 -8.58
CA THR A 167 -30.19 -12.90 -9.20
C THR A 167 -29.18 -13.92 -9.69
N GLU A 168 -29.60 -15.17 -9.88
CA GLU A 168 -28.74 -16.23 -10.43
C GLU A 168 -28.17 -15.87 -11.82
N GLU A 169 -28.92 -15.12 -12.64
CA GLU A 169 -28.45 -14.61 -13.92
C GLU A 169 -27.36 -13.54 -13.75
N MET A 170 -27.54 -12.63 -12.79
CA MET A 170 -26.54 -11.60 -12.46
C MET A 170 -25.26 -12.23 -11.94
N ILE A 171 -25.36 -13.20 -11.02
CA ILE A 171 -24.22 -13.95 -10.47
C ILE A 171 -23.44 -14.60 -11.61
N ALA A 172 -24.11 -15.40 -12.45
CA ALA A 172 -23.46 -16.08 -13.57
C ALA A 172 -22.78 -15.11 -14.55
N SER A 173 -23.39 -13.94 -14.80
CA SER A 173 -22.82 -12.91 -15.67
C SER A 173 -21.61 -12.21 -15.04
N VAL A 174 -21.62 -11.94 -13.72
CA VAL A 174 -20.46 -11.38 -13.01
C VAL A 174 -19.30 -12.39 -12.97
N GLU A 175 -19.56 -13.65 -12.64
CA GLU A 175 -18.54 -14.72 -12.64
C GLU A 175 -17.92 -14.90 -14.03
N GLN A 176 -18.72 -14.80 -15.09
CA GLN A 176 -18.23 -14.88 -16.47
C GLN A 176 -17.27 -13.72 -16.82
N GLU A 177 -17.57 -12.50 -16.37
CA GLU A 177 -16.74 -11.32 -16.64
C GLU A 177 -15.44 -11.32 -15.83
N LEU A 178 -15.55 -11.66 -14.54
CA LEU A 178 -14.38 -11.80 -13.68
C LEU A 178 -13.51 -12.99 -14.08
N GLY A 179 -14.13 -14.06 -14.60
CA GLY A 179 -13.45 -15.31 -14.95
C GLY A 179 -13.16 -16.21 -13.75
N TYR A 180 -13.86 -15.98 -12.63
CA TYR A 180 -13.72 -16.71 -11.37
C TYR A 180 -15.10 -17.05 -10.81
N LYS A 181 -15.23 -18.23 -10.21
CA LYS A 181 -16.42 -18.64 -9.46
C LYS A 181 -16.35 -18.01 -8.06
N LEU A 182 -17.35 -17.22 -7.69
CA LEU A 182 -17.44 -16.57 -6.38
C LEU A 182 -17.71 -17.57 -5.25
N PRO A 183 -17.12 -17.39 -4.05
CA PRO A 183 -17.36 -18.25 -2.89
C PRO A 183 -18.84 -18.38 -2.57
N ALA A 184 -19.29 -19.57 -2.14
CA ALA A 184 -20.70 -19.78 -1.79
C ALA A 184 -21.12 -18.87 -0.62
N SER A 185 -20.26 -18.74 0.39
CA SER A 185 -20.46 -17.84 1.54
C SER A 185 -20.58 -16.37 1.12
N TYR A 186 -19.83 -15.95 0.09
CA TYR A 186 -19.94 -14.60 -0.48
C TYR A 186 -21.32 -14.37 -1.09
N ILE A 187 -21.77 -15.27 -1.95
CA ILE A 187 -23.09 -15.18 -2.60
C ILE A 187 -24.22 -15.16 -1.57
N GLU A 188 -24.16 -16.02 -0.55
CA GLU A 188 -25.21 -16.07 0.47
C GLU A 188 -25.26 -14.80 1.32
N LEU A 189 -24.11 -14.18 1.65
CA LEU A 189 -24.07 -12.87 2.30
C LEU A 189 -24.67 -11.78 1.39
N MET A 190 -24.32 -11.78 0.10
CA MET A 190 -24.81 -10.79 -0.87
C MET A 190 -26.31 -10.94 -1.17
N LYS A 191 -26.87 -12.14 -1.00
CA LYS A 191 -28.33 -12.38 -1.04
C LYS A 191 -29.06 -11.80 0.17
N LEU A 192 -28.39 -11.64 1.31
CA LEU A 192 -28.93 -10.94 2.47
C LEU A 192 -28.89 -9.42 2.26
N GLN A 193 -27.73 -8.89 1.87
CA GLN A 193 -27.55 -7.50 1.44
C GLN A 193 -26.39 -7.41 0.46
N ASN A 194 -26.64 -6.85 -0.73
CA ASN A 194 -25.71 -6.90 -1.85
C ASN A 194 -24.72 -5.72 -1.83
N GLY A 195 -23.68 -5.86 -1.02
CA GLY A 195 -22.68 -4.84 -0.74
C GLY A 195 -23.03 -3.99 0.47
N GLY A 196 -22.08 -3.21 0.96
CA GLY A 196 -22.28 -2.32 2.11
C GLY A 196 -21.03 -2.09 2.94
N ILE A 197 -21.21 -1.35 4.04
CA ILE A 197 -20.18 -1.12 5.05
C ILE A 197 -20.49 -2.05 6.24
N PRO A 198 -19.57 -2.94 6.66
CA PRO A 198 -19.77 -3.77 7.84
C PRO A 198 -19.62 -2.94 9.13
N GLN A 199 -20.26 -3.34 10.23
CA GLN A 199 -20.07 -2.69 11.55
C GLN A 199 -18.66 -2.92 12.12
N ASN A 200 -18.07 -4.06 11.77
CA ASN A 200 -16.70 -4.40 12.12
C ASN A 200 -15.85 -4.30 10.86
N THR A 201 -14.88 -3.39 10.87
CA THR A 201 -14.10 -2.99 9.70
C THR A 201 -12.64 -3.42 9.78
N CYS A 202 -12.16 -3.87 10.93
CA CYS A 202 -10.75 -4.28 11.09
C CYS A 202 -10.58 -5.80 11.08
N PHE A 203 -9.47 -6.28 10.53
CA PHE A 203 -9.09 -7.68 10.56
C PHE A 203 -7.69 -7.84 11.19
N PRO A 204 -7.55 -8.59 12.29
CA PRO A 204 -6.26 -8.79 12.95
C PRO A 204 -5.24 -9.51 12.05
N THR A 205 -4.01 -9.01 12.01
CA THR A 205 -2.88 -9.63 11.32
C THR A 205 -1.76 -9.93 12.32
N GLY A 206 -0.93 -10.92 12.00
CA GLY A 206 0.31 -11.18 12.74
C GLY A 206 1.53 -10.53 12.08
N GLU A 207 1.30 -9.63 11.12
CA GLU A 207 2.30 -9.02 10.25
C GLU A 207 1.91 -7.58 10.02
N ALA A 208 2.87 -6.67 10.17
CA ALA A 208 2.68 -5.27 9.85
C ALA A 208 2.40 -5.07 8.36
N THR A 209 1.51 -4.14 8.06
CA THR A 209 1.30 -3.53 6.75
C THR A 209 2.10 -2.23 6.65
N SER A 210 1.99 -1.51 5.54
CA SER A 210 2.58 -0.17 5.41
C SER A 210 2.15 0.81 6.51
N TRP A 211 0.94 0.63 7.06
CA TRP A 211 0.31 1.63 7.93
C TRP A 211 -0.10 1.11 9.31
N ALA A 212 -0.13 -0.20 9.55
CA ALA A 212 -0.46 -0.78 10.87
C ALA A 212 0.42 -1.98 11.23
N GLU A 213 0.70 -2.17 12.52
CA GLU A 213 1.55 -3.28 12.98
C GLU A 213 0.83 -4.63 13.03
N ASP A 214 -0.48 -4.62 13.26
CA ASP A 214 -1.23 -5.78 13.75
C ASP A 214 -2.64 -5.94 13.15
N HIS A 215 -3.01 -5.14 12.14
CA HIS A 215 -4.30 -5.26 11.48
C HIS A 215 -4.34 -4.67 10.05
N ILE A 216 -5.44 -4.95 9.35
CA ILE A 216 -5.90 -4.17 8.20
C ILE A 216 -7.31 -3.65 8.45
N ALA A 217 -7.73 -2.65 7.70
CA ALA A 217 -9.08 -2.09 7.74
C ALA A 217 -9.72 -2.14 6.35
N ILE A 218 -11.04 -2.30 6.33
CA ILE A 218 -11.87 -2.20 5.12
C ILE A 218 -12.91 -1.11 5.29
N SER A 219 -13.20 -0.37 4.22
CA SER A 219 -14.24 0.66 4.17
C SER A 219 -15.57 0.10 3.68
N SER A 220 -15.54 -0.92 2.82
CA SER A 220 -16.75 -1.54 2.29
C SER A 220 -16.48 -2.94 1.75
N ILE A 221 -17.55 -3.72 1.61
CA ILE A 221 -17.55 -4.98 0.87
C ILE A 221 -18.36 -4.77 -0.41
N MET A 222 -17.77 -5.12 -1.56
CA MET A 222 -18.34 -4.88 -2.87
C MET A 222 -19.55 -5.79 -3.16
N GLY A 223 -20.64 -5.21 -3.66
CA GLY A 223 -21.80 -5.99 -4.11
C GLY A 223 -21.52 -6.77 -5.41
N ILE A 224 -22.24 -7.88 -5.62
CA ILE A 224 -22.32 -8.57 -6.91
C ILE A 224 -23.20 -7.73 -7.85
N GLY A 225 -22.58 -7.04 -8.79
CA GLY A 225 -23.31 -6.17 -9.71
C GLY A 225 -22.39 -5.28 -10.53
N ARG A 226 -23.01 -4.31 -11.21
CA ARG A 226 -22.35 -3.35 -12.11
C ARG A 226 -22.86 -1.92 -11.96
N GLU A 227 -23.91 -1.72 -11.16
CA GLU A 227 -24.64 -0.45 -11.12
C GLU A 227 -23.99 0.56 -10.16
N LYS A 228 -23.37 0.07 -9.08
CA LYS A 228 -22.61 0.89 -8.13
C LYS A 228 -21.16 0.94 -8.54
N SER A 229 -20.49 2.06 -8.27
CA SER A 229 -19.06 2.19 -8.56
C SER A 229 -18.22 1.16 -7.81
N TYR A 230 -18.52 0.98 -6.53
CA TYR A 230 -17.89 0.00 -5.65
C TYR A 230 -18.64 -1.35 -5.65
N SER A 231 -19.01 -1.84 -6.83
CA SER A 231 -19.48 -3.22 -7.02
C SER A 231 -18.44 -4.02 -7.81
N LEU A 232 -18.49 -5.34 -7.75
CA LEU A 232 -17.45 -6.21 -8.34
C LEU A 232 -17.11 -5.87 -9.80
N CYS A 233 -18.14 -5.52 -10.59
CA CYS A 233 -18.04 -5.12 -11.98
C CYS A 233 -18.51 -3.66 -12.20
N GLY A 234 -18.39 -2.81 -11.18
CA GLY A 234 -18.54 -1.36 -11.27
C GLY A 234 -17.33 -0.70 -11.94
N ASP A 235 -17.41 0.62 -12.16
CA ASP A 235 -16.32 1.40 -12.78
C ASP A 235 -15.08 1.53 -11.88
N LEU A 236 -15.24 1.40 -10.56
CA LEU A 236 -14.15 1.26 -9.57
C LEU A 236 -14.08 -0.17 -8.99
N GLY A 237 -14.58 -1.15 -9.75
CA GLY A 237 -14.65 -2.55 -9.33
C GLY A 237 -13.34 -3.32 -9.51
N SER A 238 -13.42 -4.66 -9.41
CA SER A 238 -12.23 -5.52 -9.41
C SER A 238 -11.38 -5.42 -10.66
N ARG A 239 -11.98 -5.24 -11.84
CA ARG A 239 -11.23 -5.13 -13.10
C ARG A 239 -10.49 -3.80 -13.20
N PHE A 240 -11.10 -2.71 -12.74
CA PHE A 240 -10.44 -1.41 -12.69
C PHE A 240 -9.17 -1.45 -11.82
N MET A 241 -9.26 -2.01 -10.61
CA MET A 241 -8.09 -2.12 -9.73
C MET A 241 -6.96 -2.96 -10.36
N ILE A 242 -7.30 -4.06 -11.03
CA ILE A 242 -6.28 -4.91 -11.66
C ILE A 242 -5.68 -4.25 -12.91
N GLU A 243 -6.50 -3.68 -13.78
CA GLU A 243 -6.08 -3.22 -15.11
C GLU A 243 -5.50 -1.79 -15.09
N GLU A 244 -6.08 -0.90 -14.30
CA GLU A 244 -5.68 0.52 -14.24
C GLU A 244 -4.73 0.80 -13.08
N TRP A 245 -4.94 0.15 -11.92
CA TRP A 245 -4.10 0.31 -10.73
C TRP A 245 -2.98 -0.74 -10.61
N GLY A 246 -2.90 -1.71 -11.52
CA GLY A 246 -1.79 -2.65 -11.58
C GLY A 246 -1.79 -3.75 -10.51
N TYR A 247 -2.88 -3.92 -9.76
CA TYR A 247 -3.02 -5.02 -8.81
C TYR A 247 -2.90 -6.39 -9.48
N PRO A 248 -2.39 -7.41 -8.78
CA PRO A 248 -2.10 -8.71 -9.40
C PRO A 248 -3.38 -9.40 -9.92
N ASP A 249 -3.36 -9.85 -11.18
CA ASP A 249 -4.43 -10.65 -11.79
C ASP A 249 -4.39 -12.12 -11.30
N ILE A 250 -4.65 -12.29 -10.01
CA ILE A 250 -4.63 -13.59 -9.30
C ILE A 250 -5.99 -13.96 -8.71
N GLY A 251 -7.00 -13.12 -8.89
CA GLY A 251 -8.33 -13.32 -8.33
C GLY A 251 -9.26 -12.12 -8.46
N VAL A 252 -10.02 -11.84 -7.40
CA VAL A 252 -11.11 -10.83 -7.41
C VAL A 252 -10.95 -9.88 -6.24
N VAL A 253 -10.90 -8.56 -6.48
CA VAL A 253 -10.97 -7.54 -5.43
C VAL A 253 -12.40 -7.50 -4.89
N ILE A 254 -12.55 -7.55 -3.57
CA ILE A 254 -13.85 -7.67 -2.90
C ILE A 254 -14.11 -6.61 -1.83
N CYS A 255 -13.08 -5.88 -1.38
CA CYS A 255 -13.26 -4.78 -0.45
C CYS A 255 -12.47 -3.57 -0.93
N ASP A 256 -13.02 -2.41 -0.59
CA ASP A 256 -12.28 -1.15 -0.57
C ASP A 256 -11.70 -0.92 0.83
N CYS A 257 -10.62 -0.15 0.91
CA CYS A 257 -9.89 0.13 2.13
C CYS A 257 -9.83 1.65 2.40
N PRO A 258 -9.53 2.09 3.64
CA PRO A 258 -9.50 3.53 3.96
C PRO A 258 -8.44 4.33 3.19
N SER A 259 -7.47 3.65 2.57
CA SER A 259 -6.36 4.24 1.81
C SER A 259 -6.74 4.78 0.43
N ALA A 260 -8.04 4.82 0.07
CA ALA A 260 -8.50 5.26 -1.25
C ALA A 260 -7.89 4.46 -2.42
N GLY A 261 -7.66 3.16 -2.23
CA GLY A 261 -7.21 2.23 -3.26
C GLY A 261 -5.71 1.95 -3.28
N HIS A 262 -4.93 2.53 -2.37
CA HIS A 262 -3.51 2.17 -2.16
C HIS A 262 -3.33 0.80 -1.48
N ASP A 263 -4.40 0.22 -0.95
CA ASP A 263 -4.47 -1.19 -0.61
C ASP A 263 -5.88 -1.76 -0.87
N VAL A 264 -5.96 -3.09 -1.02
CA VAL A 264 -7.22 -3.80 -1.29
C VAL A 264 -7.28 -5.15 -0.59
N VAL A 265 -8.50 -5.67 -0.38
CA VAL A 265 -8.72 -7.07 -0.01
C VAL A 265 -9.22 -7.86 -1.22
N MET A 266 -8.58 -8.99 -1.50
CA MET A 266 -8.85 -9.84 -2.66
C MET A 266 -9.10 -11.29 -2.27
N LEU A 267 -9.92 -11.97 -3.07
CA LEU A 267 -10.00 -13.42 -3.13
C LEU A 267 -8.81 -13.96 -3.94
N ASP A 268 -7.97 -14.80 -3.35
CA ASP A 268 -6.78 -15.39 -4.00
C ASP A 268 -7.06 -16.80 -4.51
N TYR A 269 -7.02 -16.96 -5.84
CA TYR A 269 -7.32 -18.21 -6.53
C TYR A 269 -6.08 -19.00 -6.95
N ARG A 270 -4.85 -18.52 -6.66
CA ARG A 270 -3.60 -19.17 -7.13
C ARG A 270 -3.52 -20.65 -6.78
N LEU A 271 -4.06 -21.03 -5.63
CA LEU A 271 -3.98 -22.40 -5.10
C LEU A 271 -5.18 -23.28 -5.46
N CYS A 272 -6.40 -22.73 -5.47
CA CYS A 272 -7.61 -23.50 -5.69
C CYS A 272 -8.04 -23.55 -7.16
N GLY A 273 -7.47 -22.70 -8.01
CA GLY A 273 -7.90 -22.49 -9.39
C GLY A 273 -9.24 -21.76 -9.47
N ARG A 274 -9.61 -21.30 -10.67
CA ARG A 274 -10.74 -20.39 -10.92
C ARG A 274 -12.12 -20.85 -10.42
N GLU A 275 -12.29 -22.15 -10.20
CA GLU A 275 -13.55 -22.77 -9.76
C GLU A 275 -13.54 -23.20 -8.28
N GLY A 276 -12.40 -23.08 -7.60
CA GLY A 276 -12.24 -23.54 -6.22
C GLY A 276 -12.59 -22.45 -5.21
N GLU A 277 -12.80 -22.86 -3.95
CA GLU A 277 -12.98 -21.90 -2.84
C GLU A 277 -11.63 -21.22 -2.49
N PRO A 278 -11.51 -19.89 -2.72
CA PRO A 278 -10.28 -19.12 -2.59
C PRO A 278 -9.97 -18.73 -1.13
N ALA A 279 -8.71 -18.37 -0.89
CA ALA A 279 -8.31 -17.68 0.33
C ALA A 279 -8.62 -16.17 0.23
N VAL A 280 -8.52 -15.45 1.34
CA VAL A 280 -8.63 -13.99 1.38
C VAL A 280 -7.27 -13.40 1.74
N ILE A 281 -6.83 -12.41 0.96
CA ILE A 281 -5.56 -11.71 1.12
C ILE A 281 -5.78 -10.20 1.12
N HIS A 282 -4.87 -9.48 1.75
CA HIS A 282 -4.66 -8.05 1.58
C HIS A 282 -3.49 -7.84 0.60
N VAL A 283 -3.58 -6.80 -0.22
CA VAL A 283 -2.52 -6.41 -1.15
C VAL A 283 -2.25 -4.93 -0.99
N ASP A 284 -1.00 -4.59 -0.69
CA ASP A 284 -0.53 -3.24 -0.39
C ASP A 284 0.29 -2.69 -1.56
N GLN A 285 -0.23 -1.67 -2.24
CA GLN A 285 0.44 -1.07 -3.40
C GLN A 285 1.74 -0.36 -3.01
N GLU A 286 1.76 0.34 -1.86
CA GLU A 286 2.95 1.07 -1.39
C GLU A 286 4.10 0.11 -1.06
N GLY A 287 3.76 -1.11 -0.64
CA GLY A 287 4.68 -2.22 -0.44
C GLY A 287 5.14 -2.96 -1.70
N ASP A 288 5.00 -2.39 -2.91
CA ASP A 288 5.24 -3.10 -4.19
C ASP A 288 4.29 -4.31 -4.37
N TYR A 289 2.99 -4.06 -4.15
CA TYR A 289 1.92 -5.05 -4.17
C TYR A 289 2.15 -6.21 -3.20
N GLU A 290 2.62 -5.86 -2.01
CA GLU A 290 2.93 -6.81 -0.96
C GLU A 290 1.67 -7.56 -0.52
N ILE A 291 1.73 -8.90 -0.53
CA ILE A 291 0.58 -9.75 -0.19
C ILE A 291 0.65 -10.16 1.28
N THR A 292 -0.45 -9.93 2.01
CA THR A 292 -0.64 -10.39 3.38
C THR A 292 -1.79 -11.37 3.44
N PHE A 293 -1.55 -12.60 3.93
CA PHE A 293 -2.60 -13.59 4.12
C PHE A 293 -3.55 -13.15 5.24
N LEU A 294 -4.86 -13.19 5.01
CA LEU A 294 -5.88 -12.87 6.02
C LEU A 294 -6.58 -14.14 6.51
N ALA A 295 -7.28 -14.84 5.60
CA ALA A 295 -8.13 -15.97 5.96
C ALA A 295 -8.15 -17.07 4.89
N GLY A 296 -8.47 -18.30 5.31
CA GLY A 296 -8.54 -19.45 4.40
C GLY A 296 -9.80 -19.52 3.54
N SER A 297 -10.81 -18.71 3.83
CA SER A 297 -12.08 -18.59 3.11
C SER A 297 -12.73 -17.24 3.38
N PHE A 298 -13.68 -16.85 2.54
CA PHE A 298 -14.45 -15.63 2.76
C PHE A 298 -15.24 -15.66 4.08
N GLU A 299 -15.86 -16.80 4.43
CA GLU A 299 -16.54 -16.96 5.72
C GLU A 299 -15.60 -16.71 6.90
N ALA A 300 -14.39 -17.28 6.86
CA ALA A 300 -13.42 -17.09 7.94
C ALA A 300 -12.97 -15.63 8.04
N PHE A 301 -12.87 -14.92 6.91
CA PHE A 301 -12.56 -13.49 6.89
C PHE A 301 -13.65 -12.66 7.59
N ILE A 302 -14.91 -12.76 7.14
CA ILE A 302 -16.00 -11.95 7.69
C ILE A 302 -16.30 -12.28 9.16
N ARG A 303 -16.09 -13.53 9.60
CA ARG A 303 -16.21 -13.90 11.03
C ARG A 303 -15.04 -13.40 11.88
N GLY A 304 -13.91 -13.09 11.26
CA GLY A 304 -12.72 -12.56 11.92
C GLY A 304 -12.66 -11.03 11.98
N LEU A 305 -13.62 -10.34 11.35
CA LEU A 305 -13.72 -8.88 11.44
C LEU A 305 -14.08 -8.48 12.89
N VAL A 306 -13.29 -7.57 13.44
CA VAL A 306 -13.48 -6.97 14.76
C VAL A 306 -13.75 -5.47 14.62
N ASN A 307 -14.25 -4.89 15.70
CA ASN A 307 -14.56 -3.47 15.71
C ASN A 307 -13.25 -2.65 15.73
N ASP A 308 -13.27 -1.50 15.05
CA ASP A 308 -12.14 -0.59 14.96
C ASP A 308 -11.74 0.02 16.32
N GLU A 309 -12.65 0.09 17.31
CA GLU A 309 -12.31 0.47 18.70
C GLU A 309 -11.25 -0.45 19.33
N GLU A 310 -11.02 -1.66 18.83
CA GLU A 310 -9.92 -2.52 19.30
C GLU A 310 -8.54 -2.00 18.86
N TYR A 311 -8.51 -1.16 17.82
CA TYR A 311 -7.33 -0.61 17.16
C TYR A 311 -7.30 0.92 17.16
N ASP A 312 -8.25 1.55 17.83
CA ASP A 312 -8.18 2.95 18.25
C ASP A 312 -7.10 3.04 19.35
N TYR A 313 -5.87 2.70 18.96
CA TYR A 313 -4.67 2.95 19.70
C TYR A 313 -4.50 4.46 19.68
N ASP A 314 -4.85 5.10 20.82
CA ASP A 314 -4.11 6.26 21.29
C ASP A 314 -2.63 6.02 20.95
N VAL A 315 -2.06 6.83 20.06
CA VAL A 315 -0.63 6.82 19.69
C VAL A 315 0.17 7.11 20.95
N SER A 316 0.35 6.10 21.78
CA SER A 316 0.98 6.16 23.09
C SER A 316 1.68 4.85 23.43
N GLU A 317 2.01 4.04 22.43
CA GLU A 317 3.08 3.06 22.54
C GLU A 317 3.94 3.15 21.27
N ASP A 318 4.87 4.10 21.25
CA ASP A 318 6.14 3.89 20.54
C ASP A 318 7.26 3.68 21.57
N ASP A 319 8.10 2.73 21.23
CA ASP A 319 9.32 2.36 21.91
C ASP A 319 10.29 3.56 21.94
N GLY A 320 10.50 4.12 23.13
CA GLY A 320 11.76 4.79 23.47
C GLY A 320 11.69 6.29 23.75
N ASP A 321 11.66 6.59 25.05
CA ASP A 321 12.38 7.71 25.68
C ASP A 321 11.96 9.15 25.31
N GLU A 322 10.96 9.69 26.00
CA GLU A 322 11.11 10.70 27.06
C GLU A 322 9.70 11.22 27.38
N GLY A 323 9.33 11.26 28.66
CA GLY A 323 7.96 11.43 29.12
C GLY A 323 7.20 12.62 28.51
N LEU A 324 6.24 12.33 27.63
CA LEU A 324 5.19 13.26 27.26
C LEU A 324 4.14 13.30 28.38
N THR A 325 3.81 14.51 28.82
CA THR A 325 2.85 14.76 29.89
C THR A 325 1.43 14.51 29.39
N GLN A 326 0.53 14.07 30.27
CA GLN A 326 -0.89 13.82 29.98
C GLN A 326 -1.63 15.03 29.34
N GLU A 327 -1.12 16.24 29.51
CA GLU A 327 -1.59 17.45 28.80
C GLU A 327 -1.40 17.38 27.27
N ALA A 328 -0.33 16.76 26.76
CA ALA A 328 -0.06 16.66 25.32
C ALA A 328 -0.98 15.64 24.61
N ILE A 329 -1.44 14.63 25.34
CA ILE A 329 -2.39 13.61 24.86
C ILE A 329 -3.80 14.23 24.73
N GLU A 330 -4.20 15.03 25.73
CA GLU A 330 -5.47 15.77 25.69
C GLU A 330 -5.51 16.87 24.60
N GLU A 331 -4.36 17.41 24.20
CA GLU A 331 -4.24 18.39 23.11
C GLU A 331 -4.38 17.77 21.70
N GLY A 332 -3.87 16.55 21.48
CA GLY A 332 -3.97 15.84 20.21
C GLY A 332 -5.42 15.44 19.84
N ASP A 333 -6.18 14.96 20.81
CA ASP A 333 -7.58 14.51 20.59
C ASP A 333 -8.53 15.70 20.32
N GLN A 334 -8.20 16.89 20.83
CA GLN A 334 -8.94 18.14 20.55
C GLN A 334 -8.73 18.65 19.12
N LEU A 335 -7.64 18.25 18.46
CA LEU A 335 -7.27 18.71 17.12
C LEU A 335 -7.91 17.89 16.01
N LYS A 336 -8.39 16.66 16.27
CA LYS A 336 -9.07 15.82 15.28
C LYS A 336 -10.15 16.62 14.52
N PRO A 337 -10.14 16.63 13.17
CA PRO A 337 -9.41 15.71 12.28
C PRO A 337 -8.02 16.20 11.81
N PHE A 338 -7.47 17.28 12.37
CA PHE A 338 -6.10 17.68 12.07
C PHE A 338 -5.08 16.76 12.74
N ILE A 339 -4.06 16.35 11.99
CA ILE A 339 -3.00 15.45 12.45
C ILE A 339 -1.69 16.23 12.51
N LEU A 340 -1.00 16.17 13.65
CA LEU A 340 0.34 16.74 13.81
C LEU A 340 1.40 15.69 13.43
N VAL A 341 2.35 16.05 12.58
CA VAL A 341 3.41 15.17 12.10
C VAL A 341 4.77 15.81 12.39
N GLU A 342 5.66 15.07 13.04
CA GLU A 342 7.05 15.49 13.25
C GLU A 342 7.89 15.22 12.01
N GLN A 343 8.76 16.16 11.66
CA GLN A 343 9.67 16.04 10.53
C GLN A 343 11.08 15.69 11.01
N ASP A 344 11.83 14.91 10.23
CA ASP A 344 13.21 14.49 10.52
C ASP A 344 14.18 15.67 10.77
N ASN A 345 13.83 16.86 10.26
CA ASN A 345 14.61 18.10 10.43
C ASN A 345 14.33 18.82 11.76
N GLY A 346 13.47 18.26 12.64
CA GLY A 346 13.04 18.86 13.90
C GLY A 346 11.88 19.85 13.79
N GLY A 347 11.34 20.04 12.59
CA GLY A 347 10.12 20.80 12.32
C GLY A 347 8.85 19.97 12.55
N MET A 348 7.71 20.60 12.30
CA MET A 348 6.40 19.98 12.46
C MET A 348 5.47 20.44 11.33
N SER A 349 4.55 19.57 10.95
CA SER A 349 3.43 19.88 10.06
C SER A 349 2.10 19.55 10.73
N VAL A 350 1.06 20.25 10.30
CA VAL A 350 -0.33 19.89 10.53
C VAL A 350 -0.95 19.53 9.19
N ILE A 351 -1.60 18.37 9.12
CA ILE A 351 -2.23 17.86 7.91
C ILE A 351 -3.71 17.58 8.12
N LEU A 352 -4.46 17.58 7.02
CA LEU A 352 -5.87 17.18 6.95
C LEU A 352 -6.15 16.56 5.59
N ASN A 353 -6.81 15.40 5.58
CA ASN A 353 -7.32 14.79 4.36
C ASN A 353 -8.51 15.61 3.83
N ALA A 354 -8.32 16.22 2.66
CA ALA A 354 -9.31 17.05 2.00
C ALA A 354 -10.60 16.25 1.70
N GLY A 355 -11.75 16.92 1.73
CA GLY A 355 -13.06 16.27 1.54
C GLY A 355 -13.62 15.48 2.74
N SER A 356 -12.81 15.15 3.75
CA SER A 356 -13.27 14.39 4.94
C SER A 356 -13.90 15.25 6.05
N TYR A 357 -13.64 16.57 6.04
CA TYR A 357 -14.06 17.51 7.07
C TYR A 357 -14.63 18.77 6.44
N LYS A 358 -15.73 19.30 7.00
CA LYS A 358 -16.40 20.55 6.56
C LYS A 358 -16.63 20.65 5.04
N ALA A 359 -16.86 19.54 4.34
CA ALA A 359 -17.08 19.53 2.89
C ALA A 359 -18.26 20.45 2.47
N GLU A 360 -19.27 20.56 3.33
CA GLU A 360 -20.42 21.43 3.13
C GLU A 360 -20.07 22.93 3.12
N LEU A 361 -18.93 23.33 3.71
CA LEU A 361 -18.45 24.71 3.66
C LEU A 361 -18.02 25.08 2.23
N PHE A 362 -17.21 24.23 1.60
CA PHE A 362 -16.66 24.50 0.26
C PHE A 362 -17.75 24.42 -0.81
N GLN A 363 -18.74 23.54 -0.64
CA GLN A 363 -19.95 23.49 -1.48
C GLN A 363 -20.69 24.84 -1.55
N THR A 364 -20.57 25.71 -0.53
CA THR A 364 -21.24 27.03 -0.58
C THR A 364 -20.68 27.97 -1.65
N ARG A 365 -19.47 27.69 -2.16
CA ARG A 365 -18.78 28.47 -3.20
C ARG A 365 -18.32 27.59 -4.37
N GLU A 366 -18.96 26.43 -4.58
CA GLU A 366 -18.66 25.52 -5.71
C GLU A 366 -18.82 26.21 -7.07
N ASP A 367 -19.83 27.09 -7.20
CA ASP A 367 -20.05 27.90 -8.42
C ASP A 367 -18.87 28.83 -8.77
N GLU A 368 -18.00 29.12 -7.80
CA GLU A 368 -16.79 29.92 -7.99
C GLU A 368 -15.56 29.08 -8.33
N GLY A 369 -15.64 27.75 -8.18
CA GLY A 369 -14.57 26.79 -8.48
C GLY A 369 -13.92 26.13 -7.25
N PHE A 370 -14.46 26.34 -6.04
CA PHE A 370 -13.98 25.65 -4.83
C PHE A 370 -14.49 24.20 -4.79
N GLU A 371 -13.60 23.25 -4.54
CA GLU A 371 -13.90 21.81 -4.52
C GLU A 371 -13.71 21.21 -3.12
N GLY A 372 -13.10 21.97 -2.20
CA GLY A 372 -12.71 21.48 -0.87
C GLY A 372 -11.39 20.72 -0.88
N SER A 373 -10.55 20.97 -1.89
CA SER A 373 -9.21 20.42 -2.06
C SER A 373 -8.23 20.94 -1.01
N GLY A 374 -7.04 20.34 -0.91
CA GLY A 374 -5.98 20.84 -0.03
C GLY A 374 -5.59 22.30 -0.34
N TYR A 375 -5.64 22.72 -1.61
CA TYR A 375 -5.41 24.10 -2.04
C TYR A 375 -6.50 25.05 -1.52
N ASP A 376 -7.77 24.64 -1.56
CA ASP A 376 -8.89 25.42 -1.03
C ASP A 376 -8.77 25.61 0.48
N TRP A 377 -8.36 24.55 1.18
CA TRP A 377 -8.04 24.59 2.60
C TRP A 377 -6.85 25.51 2.91
N ALA A 378 -5.80 25.49 2.10
CA ALA A 378 -4.64 26.39 2.24
C ALA A 378 -5.03 27.86 2.04
N SER A 379 -5.92 28.16 1.10
CA SER A 379 -6.45 29.51 0.89
C SER A 379 -7.25 29.99 2.10
N LEU A 380 -8.16 29.16 2.63
CA LEU A 380 -8.92 29.46 3.85
C LEU A 380 -8.00 29.65 5.07
N ALA A 381 -7.01 28.76 5.23
CA ALA A 381 -6.01 28.81 6.28
C ALA A 381 -5.16 30.09 6.21
N SER A 382 -4.82 30.55 5.00
CA SER A 382 -4.08 31.80 4.79
C SER A 382 -4.88 33.02 5.27
N VAL A 383 -6.18 33.09 4.93
CA VAL A 383 -7.06 34.17 5.43
C VAL A 383 -7.18 34.14 6.95
N PHE A 384 -7.34 32.95 7.54
CA PHE A 384 -7.36 32.80 8.99
C PHE A 384 -6.04 33.28 9.63
N LEU A 385 -4.91 32.86 9.08
CA LEU A 385 -3.58 33.20 9.58
C LEU A 385 -3.37 34.73 9.56
N GLU A 386 -3.71 35.40 8.46
CA GLU A 386 -3.59 36.85 8.33
C GLU A 386 -4.51 37.64 9.28
N GLU A 387 -5.76 37.19 9.47
CA GLU A 387 -6.75 37.94 10.24
C GLU A 387 -6.77 37.63 11.73
N LYS A 388 -6.42 36.40 12.11
CA LYS A 388 -6.59 35.89 13.49
C LYS A 388 -5.27 35.60 14.18
N MET A 389 -4.22 35.27 13.44
CA MET A 389 -2.90 34.93 13.98
C MET A 389 -1.75 35.60 13.20
N PRO A 390 -1.79 36.93 12.95
CA PRO A 390 -0.81 37.61 12.11
C PRO A 390 0.62 37.51 12.63
N GLU A 391 0.81 37.25 13.92
CA GLU A 391 2.12 36.99 14.52
C GLU A 391 2.79 35.69 14.04
N LEU A 392 2.01 34.75 13.49
CA LEU A 392 2.49 33.48 12.95
C LEU A 392 2.64 33.50 11.42
N ALA A 393 2.20 34.55 10.74
CA ALA A 393 2.17 34.63 9.26
C ALA A 393 3.55 34.42 8.60
N ASP A 394 4.63 34.92 9.23
CA ASP A 394 6.00 34.74 8.72
C ASP A 394 6.60 33.36 9.07
N SER A 395 5.94 32.58 9.93
CA SER A 395 6.46 31.32 10.47
C SER A 395 5.76 30.07 9.93
N ILE A 396 4.50 30.18 9.49
CA ILE A 396 3.74 29.08 8.92
C ILE A 396 3.84 29.13 7.40
N HIS A 397 4.12 27.98 6.79
CA HIS A 397 4.18 27.80 5.35
C HIS A 397 3.18 26.71 4.93
N PHE A 398 2.65 26.80 3.72
CA PHE A 398 1.71 25.83 3.17
C PHE A 398 2.36 25.06 2.03
N ASP A 399 2.09 23.76 1.97
CA ASP A 399 2.51 22.86 0.87
C ASP A 399 1.38 21.86 0.57
N PRO A 400 0.20 22.34 0.12
CA PRO A 400 -0.95 21.49 -0.09
C PRO A 400 -0.83 20.64 -1.35
N GLU A 401 -1.52 19.50 -1.35
CA GLU A 401 -1.82 18.68 -2.52
C GLU A 401 -3.33 18.68 -2.81
N ALA A 402 -3.78 18.02 -3.87
CA ALA A 402 -5.19 18.03 -4.25
C ALA A 402 -6.09 17.42 -3.16
N ASP A 403 -5.62 16.34 -2.55
CA ASP A 403 -6.29 15.53 -1.54
C ASP A 403 -5.81 15.79 -0.10
N MET A 404 -4.79 16.64 0.09
CA MET A 404 -4.21 16.91 1.41
C MET A 404 -3.94 18.40 1.65
N PHE A 405 -4.48 18.93 2.73
CA PHE A 405 -4.01 20.20 3.30
C PHE A 405 -2.76 19.96 4.15
N CYS A 406 -1.74 20.79 3.97
CA CYS A 406 -0.53 20.75 4.78
C CYS A 406 -0.06 22.18 5.11
N ALA A 407 0.18 22.43 6.41
CA ALA A 407 0.88 23.61 6.90
C ALA A 407 2.05 23.20 7.81
N TYR A 408 3.21 23.83 7.67
CA TYR A 408 4.43 23.41 8.35
C TYR A 408 5.28 24.59 8.84
N SER A 409 6.13 24.30 9.83
CA SER A 409 7.17 25.21 10.31
C SER A 409 8.29 24.45 10.99
N SER A 410 9.47 25.09 11.06
CA SER A 410 10.54 24.66 11.97
C SER A 410 10.26 25.01 13.44
N ASN A 411 9.26 25.87 13.71
CA ASN A 411 8.82 26.20 15.06
C ASN A 411 7.59 25.39 15.46
N ARG A 412 7.79 24.36 16.29
CA ARG A 412 6.74 23.42 16.74
C ARG A 412 5.60 24.14 17.46
N GLU A 413 5.92 25.08 18.36
CA GLU A 413 4.91 25.85 19.10
C GLU A 413 4.02 26.69 18.17
N ALA A 414 4.59 27.19 17.05
CA ALA A 414 3.83 27.94 16.06
C ALA A 414 2.82 27.05 15.34
N VAL A 415 3.20 25.82 14.95
CA VAL A 415 2.31 24.86 14.27
C VAL A 415 1.19 24.42 15.20
N GLN A 416 1.50 24.09 16.45
CA GLN A 416 0.51 23.72 17.46
C GLN A 416 -0.48 24.85 17.73
N SER A 417 0.02 26.08 17.91
CA SER A 417 -0.81 27.27 18.13
C SER A 417 -1.72 27.55 16.93
N PHE A 418 -1.17 27.46 15.73
CA PHE A 418 -1.93 27.61 14.48
C PHE A 418 -3.01 26.53 14.35
N ALA A 419 -2.66 25.25 14.53
CA ALA A 419 -3.59 24.14 14.42
C ALA A 419 -4.76 24.27 15.40
N ALA A 420 -4.49 24.60 16.67
CA ALA A 420 -5.52 24.79 17.68
C ALA A 420 -6.43 25.99 17.37
N GLY A 421 -5.84 27.12 16.96
CA GLY A 421 -6.60 28.31 16.58
C GLY A 421 -7.46 28.07 15.35
N PHE A 422 -6.91 27.41 14.34
CA PHE A 422 -7.60 27.13 13.08
C PHE A 422 -8.72 26.10 13.29
N LYS A 423 -8.48 25.06 14.09
CA LYS A 423 -9.51 24.10 14.51
C LYS A 423 -10.66 24.80 15.23
N ALA A 424 -10.35 25.68 16.19
CA ALA A 424 -11.39 26.44 16.90
C ALA A 424 -12.20 27.34 15.95
N ALA A 425 -11.56 27.92 14.94
CA ALA A 425 -12.26 28.68 13.91
C ALA A 425 -13.17 27.79 13.06
N CYS A 426 -12.72 26.59 12.65
CA CYS A 426 -13.53 25.63 11.90
C CYS A 426 -14.78 25.18 12.67
N GLU A 427 -14.73 25.10 14.00
CA GLU A 427 -15.89 24.76 14.84
C GLU A 427 -16.86 25.92 15.08
N ASP A 428 -16.48 27.15 14.74
CA ASP A 428 -17.39 28.30 14.73
C ASP A 428 -17.91 28.54 13.30
N ASP A 429 -19.07 27.97 13.00
CA ASP A 429 -19.74 28.05 11.69
C ASP A 429 -19.91 29.48 11.17
N ALA A 430 -20.09 30.47 12.05
CA ALA A 430 -20.26 31.86 11.63
C ALA A 430 -18.91 32.48 11.26
N LEU A 431 -17.89 32.20 12.06
CA LEU A 431 -16.53 32.67 11.85
C LEU A 431 -15.90 32.03 10.61
N ILE A 432 -15.97 30.71 10.46
CA ILE A 432 -15.33 30.02 9.34
C ILE A 432 -15.96 30.39 8.00
N ARG A 433 -17.29 30.59 7.95
CA ARG A 433 -17.97 31.08 6.74
C ARG A 433 -17.60 32.51 6.41
N ASP A 434 -17.44 33.38 7.41
CA ASP A 434 -16.98 34.74 7.21
C ASP A 434 -15.55 34.77 6.65
N LEU A 435 -14.63 34.01 7.25
CA LEU A 435 -13.25 33.87 6.75
C LEU A 435 -13.23 33.29 5.34
N PHE A 436 -13.97 32.20 5.10
CA PHE A 436 -14.05 31.56 3.80
C PHE A 436 -14.64 32.46 2.73
N SER A 437 -15.45 33.46 3.06
CA SER A 437 -15.96 34.44 2.08
C SER A 437 -14.87 35.33 1.46
N ARG A 438 -13.64 35.29 1.99
CA ARG A 438 -12.48 36.07 1.53
C ARG A 438 -11.35 35.19 1.00
N ALA A 439 -11.52 33.87 1.05
CA ALA A 439 -10.60 32.94 0.39
C ALA A 439 -10.65 33.15 -1.13
N GLU A 440 -9.50 33.14 -1.78
CA GLU A 440 -9.34 33.27 -3.23
C GLU A 440 -8.81 31.94 -3.79
N LEU A 441 -9.26 31.57 -5.00
CA LEU A 441 -8.67 30.43 -5.71
C LEU A 441 -7.28 30.84 -6.23
N ASP A 442 -6.30 29.95 -6.07
CA ASP A 442 -4.95 30.13 -6.62
C ASP A 442 -4.90 30.04 -8.15
#